data_AF-A0A3A5VKF6-F1
#
_entry.id   AF-A0A3A5VKF6-F1
#
_cell.length_a   1.000
_cell.length_b   1.000
_cell.length_c   1.000
_cell.angle_alpha   90.00
_cell.angle_beta   90.00
_cell.angle_gamma   90.00
#
_symmetry.space_group_name_H-M   'P 1'
#
loop_
_entity.id
_entity.type
_entity.pdbx_description
1 polymer ?
#
loop_
_entity_poly.entity_id
_entity_poly.type
_entity_poly.pdbx_seq_one_letter_code
_entity_poly.pdbx_strand_id
1 'polypeptide(L)'
;MQPPLPPSASTSPYQPSTAAMKKGHLYSFSLWLTLGLTVLVVSAVFSEFPLDSSVPVASDYDLTEEGAADQFADDLKGHATQVDLFSAISGILQTSSLAFLAYAFAREAHEESSLHVALRITMVLGAVILVTSVVGRNFSLL
;
A
#
# COMPACT_ATOMS: atom_id res chain seq x y z
N MET A 1 57.42 -8.29 5.38
CA MET A 1 57.30 -6.86 4.98
C MET A 1 55.89 -6.65 4.46
N GLN A 2 55.07 -5.89 5.19
CA GLN A 2 53.67 -5.65 4.82
C GLN A 2 53.62 -4.55 3.75
N PRO A 3 52.95 -4.74 2.60
CA PRO A 3 52.87 -3.71 1.58
C PRO A 3 52.13 -2.48 2.14
N PRO A 4 52.56 -1.26 1.81
CA PRO A 4 51.92 -0.05 2.30
C PRO A 4 50.45 -0.02 1.82
N LEU A 5 49.53 0.24 2.75
CA LEU A 5 48.13 0.48 2.44
C LEU A 5 48.00 1.58 1.39
N PRO A 6 47.10 1.44 0.39
CA PRO A 6 46.92 2.45 -0.63
C PRO A 6 46.54 3.79 0.03
N PRO A 7 47.09 4.93 -0.42
CA PRO A 7 46.77 6.22 0.15
C PRO A 7 45.27 6.48 0.02
N SER A 8 44.64 6.94 1.12
CA SER A 8 43.25 7.37 1.10
C SER A 8 43.09 8.43 0.02
N ALA A 9 42.40 8.07 -1.06
CA ALA A 9 42.14 8.96 -2.18
C ALA A 9 41.50 10.24 -1.65
N SER A 10 42.17 11.38 -1.85
CA SER A 10 41.58 12.67 -1.53
C SER A 10 40.33 12.84 -2.38
N THR A 11 39.21 13.16 -1.73
CA THR A 11 37.94 13.42 -2.41
C THR A 11 38.15 14.60 -3.36
N SER A 12 38.23 14.33 -4.66
CA SER A 12 38.42 15.39 -5.66
C SER A 12 37.25 16.37 -5.59
N PRO A 13 37.48 17.71 -5.61
CA PRO A 13 36.41 18.72 -5.61
C PRO A 13 35.44 18.61 -6.80
N TYR A 14 35.82 17.87 -7.85
CA TYR A 14 35.00 17.59 -9.02
C TYR A 14 34.25 16.25 -8.94
N GLN A 15 34.50 15.46 -7.91
CA GLN A 15 33.73 14.26 -7.68
C GLN A 15 32.37 14.70 -7.12
N PRO A 16 31.24 14.36 -7.77
CA PRO A 16 29.93 14.70 -7.25
C PRO A 16 29.84 14.19 -5.82
N SER A 17 29.40 15.05 -4.90
CA SER A 17 29.30 14.70 -3.50
C SER A 17 28.52 13.40 -3.35
N THR A 18 28.94 12.52 -2.46
CA THR A 18 28.18 11.29 -2.13
C THR A 18 26.73 11.61 -1.72
N ALA A 19 26.44 12.85 -1.29
CA ALA A 19 25.10 13.38 -1.08
C ALA A 19 24.28 13.55 -2.38
N ALA A 20 24.90 13.93 -3.50
CA ALA A 20 24.25 13.97 -4.80
C ALA A 20 23.89 12.56 -5.31
N MET A 21 24.71 11.54 -5.01
CA MET A 21 24.39 10.15 -5.31
C MET A 21 23.21 9.61 -4.47
N LYS A 22 23.06 10.05 -3.21
CA LYS A 22 21.93 9.67 -2.35
C LYS A 22 20.57 10.16 -2.86
N LYS A 23 20.53 11.27 -3.60
CA LYS A 23 19.30 11.86 -4.13
C LYS A 23 18.61 10.97 -5.18
N GLY A 24 19.37 10.10 -5.87
CA GLY A 24 18.81 9.11 -6.81
C GLY A 24 17.98 8.00 -6.14
N HIS A 25 18.22 7.71 -4.85
CA HIS A 25 17.53 6.62 -4.15
C HIS A 25 16.12 7.00 -3.67
N LEU A 26 15.89 8.29 -3.39
CA LEU A 26 14.57 8.81 -2.97
C LEU A 26 13.53 8.83 -4.10
N TYR A 27 13.99 8.73 -5.36
CA TYR A 27 13.15 8.75 -6.55
C TYR A 27 13.25 7.43 -7.34
N SER A 28 13.72 6.35 -6.73
CA SER A 28 13.87 5.06 -7.41
C SER A 28 12.53 4.37 -7.65
N PHE A 29 12.35 3.77 -8.83
CA PHE A 29 11.24 2.86 -9.14
C PHE A 29 11.02 1.81 -8.05
N SER A 30 12.10 1.18 -7.59
CA SER A 30 12.07 0.14 -6.56
C SER A 30 11.44 0.63 -5.25
N LEU A 31 11.67 1.90 -4.88
CA LEU A 31 11.10 2.48 -3.67
C LEU A 31 9.57 2.58 -3.76
N TRP A 32 9.06 3.16 -4.84
CA TRP A 32 7.61 3.33 -5.03
C TRP A 32 6.89 2.00 -5.25
N LEU A 33 7.53 1.06 -5.95
CA LEU A 33 7.03 -0.29 -6.12
C LEU A 33 6.92 -1.01 -4.78
N THR A 34 7.98 -0.99 -3.98
CA THR A 34 8.01 -1.67 -2.68
C THR A 34 7.04 -1.02 -1.69
N LEU A 35 6.93 0.31 -1.72
CA LEU A 35 5.96 1.05 -0.90
C LEU A 35 4.53 0.65 -1.28
N GLY A 36 4.19 0.67 -2.57
CA GLY A 36 2.87 0.25 -3.06
C GLY A 36 2.55 -1.18 -2.65
N LEU A 37 3.49 -2.12 -2.83
CA LEU A 37 3.31 -3.52 -2.44
C LEU A 37 3.14 -3.68 -0.92
N THR A 38 3.93 -2.98 -0.12
CA THR A 38 3.85 -3.05 1.35
C THR A 38 2.50 -2.55 1.85
N VAL A 39 2.03 -1.41 1.31
CA VAL A 39 0.71 -0.88 1.65
C VAL A 39 -0.41 -1.85 1.21
N LEU A 40 -0.24 -2.53 0.08
CA LEU A 40 -1.18 -3.56 -0.38
C LEU A 40 -1.30 -4.71 0.65
N VAL A 41 -0.17 -5.20 1.13
CA VAL A 41 -0.12 -6.29 2.13
C VAL A 41 -0.77 -5.84 3.43
N VAL A 42 -0.45 -4.63 3.91
CA VAL A 42 -1.09 -4.06 5.11
C VAL A 42 -2.61 -3.95 4.91
N SER A 43 -3.06 -3.47 3.75
CA SER A 43 -4.48 -3.39 3.41
C SER A 43 -5.18 -4.75 3.49
N ALA A 44 -4.55 -5.81 2.98
CA ALA A 44 -5.10 -7.16 3.01
C ALA A 44 -5.26 -7.69 4.44
N VAL A 45 -4.31 -7.38 5.33
CA VAL A 45 -4.45 -7.72 6.76
C VAL A 45 -5.63 -6.98 7.39
N PHE A 46 -5.82 -5.69 7.08
CA PHE A 46 -6.95 -4.92 7.62
C PHE A 46 -8.32 -5.42 7.13
N SER A 47 -8.40 -6.03 5.94
CA SER A 47 -9.66 -6.63 5.47
C SER A 47 -10.04 -7.92 6.19
N GLU A 48 -9.14 -8.54 6.96
CA GLU A 48 -9.46 -9.71 7.79
C GLU A 48 -10.03 -9.31 9.16
N PHE A 49 -10.08 -8.02 9.48
CA PHE A 49 -10.69 -7.51 10.70
C PHE A 49 -12.02 -6.83 10.44
N PRO A 50 -13.01 -6.96 11.35
CA PRO A 50 -13.00 -7.76 12.57
C PRO A 50 -13.19 -9.27 12.30
N LEU A 51 -12.73 -10.12 13.21
CA LEU A 51 -12.81 -11.58 13.08
C LEU A 51 -14.27 -12.05 13.14
N ASP A 52 -14.66 -13.01 12.31
CA ASP A 52 -15.98 -13.66 12.35
C ASP A 52 -16.31 -14.25 13.73
N SER A 53 -15.30 -14.64 14.50
CA SER A 53 -15.46 -15.14 15.88
C SER A 53 -15.85 -14.06 16.90
N SER A 54 -15.86 -12.79 16.51
CA SER A 54 -16.20 -11.65 17.39
C SER A 54 -17.62 -11.10 17.16
N VAL A 55 -18.42 -11.77 16.33
CA VAL A 55 -19.83 -11.46 16.12
C VAL A 55 -20.61 -11.80 17.41
N PRO A 56 -21.38 -10.86 17.99
CA PRO A 56 -22.22 -11.13 19.14
C PRO A 56 -23.20 -12.27 18.87
N VAL A 57 -23.31 -13.23 19.79
CA VAL A 57 -24.18 -14.40 19.64
C VAL A 57 -25.37 -14.28 20.60
N ALA A 58 -26.58 -14.45 20.09
CA ALA A 58 -27.81 -14.32 20.87
C ALA A 58 -27.90 -15.31 22.06
N SER A 59 -27.18 -16.44 22.02
CA SER A 59 -27.12 -17.42 23.12
C SER A 59 -26.35 -16.94 24.35
N ASP A 60 -25.54 -15.89 24.20
CA ASP A 60 -24.71 -15.34 25.28
C ASP A 60 -25.49 -14.32 26.13
N TYR A 61 -26.71 -13.97 25.69
CA TYR A 61 -27.59 -13.01 26.34
C TYR A 61 -28.85 -13.73 26.83
N ASP A 62 -29.26 -13.44 28.07
CA ASP A 62 -30.57 -13.87 28.55
C ASP A 62 -31.64 -12.93 28.00
N LEU A 63 -32.12 -13.20 26.78
CA LEU A 63 -33.11 -12.37 26.09
C LEU A 63 -34.48 -12.30 26.81
N THR A 64 -34.66 -13.05 27.89
CA THR A 64 -35.85 -12.97 28.74
C THR A 64 -35.71 -11.96 29.88
N GLU A 65 -34.49 -11.51 30.16
CA GLU A 65 -34.17 -10.45 31.10
C GLU A 65 -34.43 -9.06 30.48
N GLU A 66 -34.94 -8.13 31.29
CA GLU A 66 -35.27 -6.78 30.85
C GLU A 66 -33.99 -6.02 30.44
N GLY A 67 -33.93 -5.54 29.20
CA GLY A 67 -32.77 -4.80 28.65
C GLY A 67 -31.68 -5.66 28.00
N ALA A 68 -31.69 -6.98 28.16
CA ALA A 68 -30.71 -7.87 27.51
C ALA A 68 -30.87 -7.90 25.98
N ALA A 69 -32.10 -7.77 25.48
CA ALA A 69 -32.37 -7.66 24.05
C ALA A 69 -31.83 -6.35 23.44
N ASP A 70 -31.92 -5.24 24.20
CA ASP A 70 -31.37 -3.95 23.77
C ASP A 70 -29.84 -3.98 23.78
N GLN A 71 -29.24 -4.65 24.77
CA GLN A 71 -27.78 -4.80 24.85
C GLN A 71 -27.23 -5.64 23.69
N PHE A 72 -27.88 -6.77 23.35
CA PHE A 72 -27.51 -7.56 22.18
C PHE A 72 -27.62 -6.74 20.87
N ALA A 73 -28.69 -5.96 20.72
CA ALA A 73 -28.88 -5.12 19.54
C ALA A 73 -27.81 -4.01 19.42
N ASP A 74 -27.42 -3.41 20.55
CA ASP A 74 -26.36 -2.40 20.58
C ASP A 74 -24.99 -3.00 20.24
N ASP A 75 -24.65 -4.15 20.83
CA ASP A 75 -23.39 -4.87 20.56
C ASP A 75 -23.30 -5.30 19.09
N LEU A 76 -24.39 -5.81 18.52
CA LEU A 76 -24.46 -6.21 17.10
C LEU A 76 -24.25 -5.00 16.18
N LYS A 77 -24.85 -3.85 16.52
CA LYS A 77 -24.67 -2.60 15.79
C LYS A 77 -23.25 -2.05 15.92
N GLY A 78 -22.65 -2.16 17.10
CA GLY A 78 -21.25 -1.83 17.36
C GLY A 78 -20.32 -2.66 16.49
N HIS A 79 -20.54 -3.97 16.42
CA HIS A 79 -19.78 -4.87 15.55
C HIS A 79 -19.94 -4.51 14.07
N ALA A 80 -21.16 -4.26 13.58
CA ALA A 80 -21.39 -3.85 12.19
C ALA A 80 -20.67 -2.53 11.85
N THR A 81 -20.70 -1.56 12.76
CA THR A 81 -19.97 -0.29 12.59
C THR A 81 -18.45 -0.52 12.52
N GLN A 82 -17.94 -1.48 13.29
CA GLN A 82 -16.53 -1.86 13.24
C GLN A 82 -16.18 -2.50 11.89
N VAL A 83 -16.99 -3.43 11.38
CA VAL A 83 -16.83 -4.01 10.04
C VAL A 83 -16.73 -2.92 8.98
N ASP A 84 -17.67 -1.96 8.99
CA ASP A 84 -17.69 -0.86 8.03
C ASP A 84 -16.44 0.00 8.12
N LEU A 85 -15.96 0.30 9.33
CA LEU A 85 -14.75 1.09 9.55
C LEU A 85 -13.50 0.39 8.99
N PHE A 86 -13.30 -0.90 9.31
CA PHE A 86 -12.14 -1.65 8.84
C PHE A 86 -12.18 -1.87 7.32
N SER A 87 -13.37 -2.13 6.76
CA SER A 87 -13.61 -2.20 5.33
C SER A 87 -13.26 -0.88 4.63
N ALA A 88 -13.70 0.25 5.17
CA ALA A 88 -13.38 1.58 4.63
C ALA A 88 -11.86 1.87 4.68
N ILE A 89 -11.19 1.56 5.79
CA ILE A 89 -9.73 1.72 5.93
C ILE A 89 -9.00 0.84 4.92
N SER A 90 -9.39 -0.43 4.78
CA SER A 90 -8.81 -1.33 3.78
C SER A 90 -9.02 -0.78 2.37
N GLY A 91 -10.22 -0.30 2.02
CA GLY A 91 -10.48 0.31 0.72
C GLY A 91 -9.59 1.51 0.41
N ILE A 92 -9.34 2.38 1.39
CA ILE A 92 -8.44 3.53 1.26
C ILE A 92 -6.99 3.08 1.07
N LEU A 93 -6.52 2.11 1.87
CA LEU A 93 -5.16 1.59 1.78
C LEU A 93 -4.93 0.88 0.43
N GLN A 94 -5.88 0.07 -0.03
CA GLN A 94 -5.81 -0.61 -1.30
C GLN A 94 -5.76 0.39 -2.47
N THR A 95 -6.59 1.43 -2.42
CA THR A 95 -6.59 2.51 -3.43
C THR A 95 -5.28 3.27 -3.43
N SER A 96 -4.75 3.60 -2.26
CA SER A 96 -3.47 4.29 -2.10
C SER A 96 -2.29 3.43 -2.62
N SER A 97 -2.30 2.13 -2.32
CA SER A 97 -1.34 1.17 -2.83
C SER A 97 -1.33 1.15 -4.37
N LEU A 98 -2.50 1.03 -4.99
CA LEU A 98 -2.64 1.01 -6.45
C LEU A 98 -2.19 2.32 -7.08
N ALA A 99 -2.43 3.46 -6.43
CA ALA A 99 -1.92 4.75 -6.87
C ALA A 99 -0.37 4.79 -6.85
N PHE A 100 0.27 4.26 -5.79
CA PHE A 100 1.74 4.17 -5.74
C PHE A 100 2.31 3.25 -6.81
N LEU A 101 1.66 2.11 -7.07
CA LEU A 101 2.07 1.18 -8.13
C LEU A 101 1.92 1.79 -9.53
N ALA A 102 0.78 2.43 -9.79
CA ALA A 102 0.55 3.14 -11.05
C ALA A 102 1.56 4.28 -11.26
N TYR A 103 1.87 5.03 -10.21
CA TYR A 103 2.89 6.07 -10.24
C TYR A 103 4.29 5.50 -10.53
N ALA A 104 4.66 4.38 -9.89
CA ALA A 104 5.92 3.71 -10.15
C ALA A 104 6.04 3.29 -11.63
N PHE A 105 5.00 2.65 -12.18
CA PHE A 105 4.97 2.19 -13.57
C PHE A 105 5.02 3.36 -14.57
N ALA A 106 4.21 4.41 -14.34
CA ALA A 106 4.21 5.60 -15.18
C ALA A 106 5.57 6.29 -15.17
N ARG A 107 6.21 6.39 -14.00
CA ARG A 107 7.54 6.99 -13.87
C ARG A 107 8.60 6.19 -14.65
N GLU A 108 8.69 4.89 -14.44
CA GLU A 108 9.70 4.04 -15.09
C GLU A 108 9.52 4.02 -16.62
N ALA A 109 8.28 4.12 -17.11
CA ALA A 109 8.01 4.22 -18.53
C ALA A 109 8.53 5.51 -19.17
N HIS A 110 8.55 6.62 -18.39
CA HIS A 110 9.01 7.94 -18.84
C HIS A 110 10.51 8.18 -18.61
N GLU A 111 11.14 7.45 -17.69
CA GLU A 111 12.58 7.57 -17.44
C GLU A 111 13.33 7.06 -18.70
N GLU A 112 14.26 7.84 -19.24
CA GLU A 112 15.04 7.50 -20.45
C GLU A 112 16.09 6.39 -20.17
N SER A 113 15.74 5.41 -19.34
CA SER A 113 16.59 4.25 -19.08
C SER A 113 16.65 3.34 -20.30
N SER A 114 17.67 2.50 -20.41
CA SER A 114 17.94 1.57 -21.53
C SER A 114 16.87 0.48 -21.75
N LEU A 115 15.66 0.65 -21.20
CA LEU A 115 14.53 -0.23 -21.43
C LEU A 115 14.10 -0.24 -22.89
N HIS A 116 13.91 -1.45 -23.43
CA HIS A 116 13.28 -1.64 -24.74
C HIS A 116 11.91 -0.96 -24.78
N VAL A 117 11.59 -0.35 -25.93
CA VAL A 117 10.33 0.36 -26.18
C VAL A 117 9.10 -0.48 -25.79
N ALA A 118 9.14 -1.78 -26.08
CA ALA A 118 8.07 -2.71 -25.71
C ALA A 118 7.79 -2.71 -24.19
N LEU A 119 8.84 -2.71 -23.35
CA LEU A 119 8.67 -2.72 -21.90
C LEU A 119 8.05 -1.41 -21.39
N ARG A 120 8.45 -0.27 -21.98
CA ARG A 120 7.87 1.04 -21.63
C ARG A 120 6.38 1.07 -21.93
N ILE A 121 5.96 0.58 -23.10
CA ILE A 121 4.55 0.49 -23.48
C ILE A 121 3.79 -0.42 -22.50
N THR A 122 4.35 -1.57 -22.12
CA THR A 122 3.70 -2.45 -21.14
C THR A 122 3.54 -1.80 -19.77
N MET A 123 4.51 -0.99 -19.33
CA MET A 123 4.44 -0.27 -18.06
C MET A 123 3.37 0.83 -18.12
N VAL A 124 3.26 1.58 -19.23
CA VAL A 124 2.17 2.56 -19.42
C VAL A 124 0.81 1.87 -19.40
N LEU A 125 0.65 0.79 -20.15
CA LEU A 125 -0.61 0.03 -20.18
C LEU A 125 -0.95 -0.52 -18.79
N GLY A 126 0.04 -1.04 -18.06
CA GLY A 126 -0.12 -1.47 -16.68
C GLY A 126 -0.60 -0.34 -15.78
N ALA A 127 0.02 0.84 -15.86
CA ALA A 127 -0.40 2.01 -15.09
C ALA A 127 -1.84 2.43 -15.41
N VAL A 128 -2.22 2.45 -16.69
CA VAL A 128 -3.59 2.79 -17.12
C VAL A 128 -4.58 1.78 -16.56
N ILE A 129 -4.31 0.48 -16.67
CA ILE A 129 -5.19 -0.58 -16.13
C ILE A 129 -5.36 -0.42 -14.61
N LEU A 130 -4.29 -0.13 -13.88
CA LEU A 130 -4.36 0.07 -12.43
C LEU A 130 -5.24 1.29 -12.09
N VAL A 131 -5.06 2.43 -12.76
CA VAL A 131 -5.89 3.62 -12.54
C VAL A 131 -7.35 3.35 -12.92
N THR A 132 -7.60 2.71 -14.07
CA THR A 132 -8.95 2.34 -14.50
C THR A 132 -9.60 1.37 -13.52
N SER A 133 -8.84 0.45 -12.90
CA SER A 133 -9.38 -0.46 -11.87
C SER A 133 -9.84 0.28 -10.61
N VAL A 134 -9.11 1.33 -10.19
CA VAL A 134 -9.50 2.18 -9.08
C VAL A 134 -10.79 2.93 -9.42
N VAL A 135 -10.85 3.55 -10.60
CA VAL A 135 -12.02 4.30 -11.05
C VAL A 135 -13.24 3.38 -11.22
N GLY A 136 -13.06 2.21 -11.83
CA GLY A 136 -14.13 1.23 -12.06
C GLY A 136 -14.75 0.70 -10.76
N ARG A 137 -13.94 0.45 -9.72
CA ARG A 137 -14.48 0.07 -8.40
C ARG A 137 -15.31 1.18 -7.76
N ASN A 138 -14.91 2.45 -7.92
CA ASN A 138 -15.69 3.58 -7.40
C ASN A 138 -17.04 3.75 -8.12
N PHE A 139 -17.12 3.43 -9.42
CA PHE A 139 -18.40 3.42 -10.15
C PHE A 139 -19.28 2.22 -9.83
N SER A 140 -18.68 1.06 -9.51
CA SER A 140 -19.43 -0.16 -9.14
C SER A 140 -20.01 -0.12 -7.71
N LEU A 141 -19.66 0.88 -6.91
CA LEU A 141 -20.17 1.10 -5.55
C LEU A 141 -21.37 2.08 -5.51
N LEU A 142 -21.89 2.52 -6.66
CA LEU A 142 -23.16 3.25 -6.83
C LEU A 142 -24.26 2.30 -7.33
#